data_AF-A0A7K2CR26-F1
#
_entry.id   AF-A0A7K2CR26-F1
#
_cell.length_a   1.000
_cell.length_b   1.000
_cell.length_c   1.000
_cell.angle_alpha   90.00
_cell.angle_beta   90.00
_cell.angle_gamma   90.00
#
_symmetry.space_group_name_H-M   'P 1'
#
loop_
_entity.id
_entity.type
_entity.pdbx_description
1 polymer ?
#
loop_
_entity_poly.entity_id
_entity_poly.type
_entity_poly.pdbx_seq_one_letter_code
_entity_poly.pdbx_strand_id
1 'polypeptide(L)'
;LLANIGHRLATDHELRDRLAADRDLVPAFVEEALRHEAPVTGLFRVATRDTQLGDWPVAEGEFAWLAFAAANRDPEACPKPDAFNIDRESNDHVAFGYGEHYCIGQGLARLEARVGTNAMLDLPNLALADDHYDTFMDSYILRGRTQLLVTFDPLEERRT
;
A
#
# COMPACT_ATOMS: atom_id res chain seq x y z
N LEU A 1 -3.97 -0.46 4.40
CA LEU A 1 -2.75 -1.23 4.08
C LEU A 1 -2.98 -2.73 4.27
N LEU A 2 -3.22 -3.21 5.49
CA LEU A 2 -3.35 -4.66 5.77
C LEU A 2 -4.41 -5.37 4.91
N ALA A 3 -5.60 -4.78 4.72
CA ALA A 3 -6.63 -5.38 3.85
C ALA A 3 -6.20 -5.45 2.36
N ASN A 4 -5.42 -4.49 1.88
CA ASN A 4 -4.89 -4.51 0.51
C ASN A 4 -3.83 -5.61 0.37
N ILE A 5 -2.95 -5.74 1.37
CA ILE A 5 -1.98 -6.85 1.47
C ILE A 5 -2.71 -8.20 1.49
N GLY A 6 -3.69 -8.37 2.38
CA GLY A 6 -4.44 -9.62 2.51
C GLY A 6 -5.13 -10.02 1.21
N HIS A 7 -5.76 -9.05 0.53
CA HIS A 7 -6.34 -9.25 -0.80
C HIS A 7 -5.27 -9.70 -1.82
N ARG A 8 -4.09 -9.07 -1.85
CA ARG A 8 -3.00 -9.49 -2.74
C ARG A 8 -2.55 -10.92 -2.47
N LEU A 9 -2.31 -11.27 -1.20
CA LEU A 9 -1.90 -12.62 -0.82
C LEU A 9 -2.96 -13.67 -1.16
N ALA A 10 -4.24 -13.31 -1.04
CA ALA A 10 -5.37 -14.20 -1.35
C ALA A 10 -5.66 -14.35 -2.86
N THR A 11 -5.05 -13.53 -3.72
CA THR A 11 -5.31 -13.52 -5.18
C THR A 11 -4.08 -13.87 -6.01
N ASP A 12 -2.88 -13.61 -5.51
CA ASP A 12 -1.62 -13.86 -6.19
C ASP A 12 -0.87 -15.01 -5.50
N HIS A 13 -1.23 -16.24 -5.87
CA HIS A 13 -0.74 -17.44 -5.20
C HIS A 13 0.75 -17.65 -5.46
N GLU A 14 1.26 -17.32 -6.64
CA GLU A 14 2.68 -17.44 -6.96
C GLU A 14 3.52 -16.50 -6.09
N LEU A 15 3.10 -15.24 -5.97
CA LEU A 15 3.74 -14.28 -5.06
C LEU A 15 3.67 -14.75 -3.60
N ARG A 16 2.50 -15.22 -3.16
CA ARG A 16 2.30 -15.71 -1.79
C ARG A 16 3.23 -16.89 -1.50
N ASP A 17 3.32 -17.86 -2.39
CA ASP A 17 4.17 -19.05 -2.23
C ASP A 17 5.66 -18.66 -2.24
N ARG A 18 6.04 -17.66 -3.03
CA ARG A 18 7.39 -17.08 -3.02
C ARG A 18 7.74 -16.43 -1.68
N LEU A 19 6.82 -15.65 -1.11
CA LEU A 19 6.95 -15.05 0.23
C LEU A 19 6.88 -16.09 1.36
N ALA A 20 6.22 -17.23 1.13
CA ALA A 20 6.20 -18.37 2.05
C ALA A 20 7.53 -19.12 2.09
N ALA A 21 8.14 -19.31 0.92
CA ALA A 21 9.45 -19.92 0.80
C ALA A 21 10.58 -19.04 1.35
N ASP A 22 10.45 -17.72 1.24
CA ASP A 22 11.45 -16.76 1.71
C ASP A 22 10.81 -15.55 2.41
N ARG A 23 10.84 -15.56 3.76
CA ARG A 23 10.31 -14.46 4.59
C ARG A 23 11.14 -13.18 4.50
N ASP A 24 12.38 -13.24 4.02
CA ASP A 24 13.25 -12.06 3.91
C ASP A 24 12.79 -11.11 2.79
N LEU A 25 11.89 -11.58 1.92
CA LEU A 25 11.22 -10.78 0.89
C LEU A 25 10.05 -9.92 1.41
N VAL A 26 9.53 -10.20 2.62
CA VAL A 26 8.37 -9.50 3.18
C VAL A 26 8.58 -7.97 3.30
N PRO A 27 9.75 -7.45 3.74
CA PRO A 27 9.98 -6.01 3.76
C PRO A 27 9.82 -5.37 2.37
N ALA A 28 10.41 -5.96 1.31
CA ALA A 28 10.32 -5.43 -0.04
C ALA A 28 8.87 -5.48 -0.58
N PHE A 29 8.15 -6.56 -0.27
CA PHE A 29 6.73 -6.67 -0.56
C PHE A 29 5.88 -5.59 0.11
N VAL A 30 6.14 -5.27 1.38
CA VAL A 30 5.42 -4.22 2.11
C VAL A 30 5.62 -2.86 1.46
N GLU A 31 6.84 -2.52 1.05
CA GLU A 31 7.12 -1.26 0.35
C GLU A 31 6.43 -1.23 -1.03
N GLU A 32 6.42 -2.34 -1.77
CA GLU A 32 5.71 -2.38 -3.05
C GLU A 32 4.18 -2.30 -2.89
N ALA A 33 3.62 -2.88 -1.82
CA ALA A 33 2.22 -2.73 -1.47
C ALA A 33 1.86 -1.27 -1.12
N LEU A 34 2.72 -0.58 -0.36
CA LEU A 34 2.58 0.84 -0.05
C LEU A 34 2.64 1.72 -1.31
N ARG A 35 3.56 1.43 -2.22
CA ARG A 35 3.66 2.16 -3.49
C ARG A 35 2.42 1.93 -4.35
N HIS A 36 2.08 0.66 -4.61
CA HIS A 36 1.08 0.27 -5.60
C HIS A 36 -0.35 0.56 -5.13
N GLU A 37 -0.63 0.35 -3.85
CA GLU A 37 -1.96 0.49 -3.23
C GLU A 37 -1.91 1.40 -1.99
N ALA A 38 -1.34 2.59 -2.16
CA ALA A 38 -1.22 3.62 -1.13
C ALA A 38 -2.57 3.89 -0.43
N PRO A 39 -2.65 3.66 0.90
CA PRO A 39 -3.90 3.88 1.64
C PRO A 39 -4.33 5.34 1.69
N VAL A 40 -3.37 6.27 1.69
CA VAL A 40 -3.61 7.71 1.54
C VAL A 40 -3.29 8.07 0.10
N THR A 41 -4.30 8.46 -0.66
CA THR A 41 -4.18 8.77 -2.10
C THR A 41 -3.55 10.14 -2.35
N GLY A 42 -3.64 11.04 -1.38
CA GLY A 42 -3.04 12.36 -1.40
C GLY A 42 -3.46 13.20 -0.19
N LEU A 43 -2.84 14.37 -0.06
CA LEU A 43 -3.16 15.36 0.97
C LEU A 43 -3.13 16.77 0.38
N PHE A 44 -3.87 17.68 0.99
CA PHE A 44 -3.86 19.08 0.59
C PHE A 44 -2.68 19.86 1.17
N ARG A 45 -2.28 20.89 0.43
CA ARG A 45 -1.51 22.05 0.90
C ARG A 45 -2.26 23.32 0.52
N VAL A 46 -2.02 24.39 1.25
CA VAL A 46 -2.54 25.73 0.95
C VAL A 46 -1.36 26.64 0.61
N ALA A 47 -1.43 27.34 -0.51
CA ALA A 47 -0.42 28.32 -0.88
C ALA A 47 -0.45 29.51 0.10
N THR A 48 0.69 29.84 0.70
CA THR A 48 0.81 30.96 1.65
C THR A 48 1.14 32.30 0.98
N ARG A 49 1.39 32.27 -0.32
CA ARG A 49 1.64 33.40 -1.22
C ARG A 49 1.49 32.92 -2.66
N ASP A 50 1.33 33.85 -3.59
CA ASP A 50 1.42 33.56 -5.02
C ASP A 50 2.73 32.83 -5.36
N THR A 51 2.62 31.72 -6.09
CA THR A 51 3.74 30.84 -6.45
C THR A 51 3.46 30.10 -7.75
N GLN A 52 4.40 29.25 -8.17
CA GLN A 52 4.29 28.41 -9.35
C GLN A 52 4.67 26.96 -9.01
N LEU A 53 3.91 25.99 -9.51
CA LEU A 53 4.18 24.55 -9.42
C LEU A 53 4.36 24.00 -10.84
N GLY A 54 5.61 23.75 -11.24
CA GLY A 54 5.93 23.47 -12.64
C GLY A 54 5.51 24.65 -13.52
N ASP A 55 4.66 24.38 -14.52
CA ASP A 55 4.11 25.42 -15.40
C ASP A 55 2.80 26.06 -14.87
N TRP A 56 2.31 25.63 -13.70
CA TRP A 56 1.01 26.07 -13.18
C TRP A 56 1.15 27.19 -12.15
N PRO A 57 0.54 28.38 -12.37
CA PRO A 57 0.44 29.41 -11.33
C PRO A 57 -0.53 28.96 -10.24
N VAL A 58 -0.19 29.26 -8.99
CA VAL A 58 -1.02 28.99 -7.80
C VAL A 58 -1.10 30.25 -6.96
N ALA A 59 -2.31 30.78 -6.77
CA ALA A 59 -2.53 31.99 -6.01
C ALA A 59 -2.52 31.73 -4.50
N GLU A 60 -2.22 32.76 -3.71
CA GLU A 60 -2.36 32.71 -2.25
C GLU A 60 -3.76 32.22 -1.82
N GLY A 61 -3.80 31.27 -0.89
CA GLY A 61 -5.03 30.67 -0.38
C GLY A 61 -5.59 29.51 -1.20
N GLU A 62 -5.04 29.22 -2.39
CA GLU A 62 -5.48 28.07 -3.18
C GLU A 62 -5.02 26.74 -2.58
N PHE A 63 -5.86 25.71 -2.75
CA PHE A 63 -5.57 24.34 -2.36
C PHE A 63 -4.86 23.60 -3.49
N ALA A 64 -3.71 23.01 -3.17
CA ALA A 64 -3.02 22.05 -4.03
C ALA A 64 -3.21 20.64 -3.47
N TRP A 65 -3.75 19.73 -4.29
CA TRP A 65 -3.84 18.31 -3.96
C TRP A 65 -2.56 17.60 -4.38
N LEU A 66 -1.79 17.11 -3.41
CA LEU A 66 -0.59 16.31 -3.67
C LEU A 66 -0.99 14.84 -3.81
N ALA A 67 -1.19 14.39 -5.05
CA ALA A 67 -1.68 13.05 -5.37
C ALA A 67 -0.59 11.97 -5.22
N PHE A 68 -0.34 11.49 -3.99
CA PHE A 68 0.63 10.43 -3.71
C PHE A 68 0.41 9.16 -4.53
N ALA A 69 -0.84 8.74 -4.70
CA ALA A 69 -1.15 7.55 -5.50
C ALA A 69 -0.76 7.71 -6.98
N ALA A 70 -0.88 8.92 -7.53
CA ALA A 70 -0.45 9.21 -8.90
C ALA A 70 1.08 9.30 -8.98
N ALA A 71 1.73 9.98 -8.03
CA ALA A 71 3.19 10.08 -7.97
C ALA A 71 3.86 8.71 -7.85
N ASN A 72 3.28 7.79 -7.06
CA ASN A 72 3.75 6.40 -6.96
C ASN A 72 3.61 5.60 -8.26
N ARG A 73 2.83 6.11 -9.22
CA ARG A 73 2.60 5.52 -10.55
C ARG A 73 3.26 6.32 -11.68
N ASP A 74 4.11 7.29 -11.35
CA ASP A 74 4.80 8.10 -12.33
C ASP A 74 5.88 7.25 -13.06
N PRO A 75 5.81 7.08 -14.40
CA PRO A 75 6.80 6.31 -15.15
C PRO A 75 8.19 6.97 -15.19
N GLU A 76 8.31 8.28 -14.96
CA GLU A 76 9.60 8.97 -14.88
C GLU A 76 10.36 8.60 -13.60
N ALA A 77 9.63 8.38 -12.50
CA ALA A 77 10.20 7.98 -11.22
C ALA A 77 10.24 6.46 -11.03
N CYS A 78 9.29 5.72 -11.59
CA CYS A 78 9.12 4.28 -11.39
C CYS A 78 8.86 3.56 -12.72
N PRO A 79 9.88 2.94 -13.33
CA PRO A 79 9.69 2.16 -14.55
C PRO A 79 8.66 1.04 -14.38
N LYS A 80 7.79 0.85 -15.38
CA LYS A 80 6.64 -0.08 -15.33
C LYS A 80 5.80 0.14 -14.06
N PRO A 81 5.23 1.34 -13.85
CA PRO A 81 4.64 1.73 -12.57
C PRO A 81 3.41 0.90 -12.17
N ASP A 82 2.69 0.36 -13.15
CA ASP A 82 1.49 -0.45 -12.90
C ASP A 82 1.79 -1.90 -12.55
N ALA A 83 3.01 -2.38 -12.82
CA ALA A 83 3.43 -3.71 -12.42
C ALA A 83 3.66 -3.74 -10.90
N PHE A 84 3.10 -4.75 -10.23
CA PHE A 84 3.45 -5.05 -8.85
C PHE A 84 4.74 -5.89 -8.87
N ASN A 85 5.86 -5.31 -8.47
CA ASN A 85 7.17 -5.95 -8.51
C ASN A 85 7.92 -5.72 -7.21
N ILE A 86 8.17 -6.80 -6.45
CA ILE A 86 8.90 -6.73 -5.18
C ILE A 86 10.43 -6.78 -5.36
N ASP A 87 10.90 -7.05 -6.57
CA ASP A 87 12.33 -7.13 -6.94
C ASP A 87 12.86 -5.80 -7.51
N ARG A 88 12.20 -4.68 -7.22
CA ARG A 88 12.65 -3.36 -7.68
C ARG A 88 13.93 -2.97 -6.95
N GLU A 89 14.91 -2.45 -7.69
CA GLU A 89 16.18 -1.96 -7.12
C GLU A 89 15.98 -0.73 -6.22
N SER A 90 15.04 0.15 -6.58
CA SER A 90 14.59 1.27 -5.76
C SER A 90 13.06 1.27 -5.66
N ASN A 91 12.56 1.67 -4.49
CA ASN A 91 11.15 1.88 -4.23
C ASN A 91 10.94 3.17 -3.42
N ASP A 92 11.31 4.30 -4.03
CA ASP A 92 11.19 5.63 -3.44
C ASP A 92 9.75 6.18 -3.53
N HIS A 93 8.81 5.46 -2.92
CA HIS A 93 7.41 5.83 -2.92
C HIS A 93 7.10 6.97 -1.93
N VAL A 94 6.02 7.72 -2.18
CA VAL A 94 5.55 8.82 -1.32
C VAL A 94 4.26 8.47 -0.56
N ALA A 95 3.97 7.18 -0.34
CA ALA A 95 2.77 6.74 0.40
C ALA A 95 2.67 7.28 1.85
N PHE A 96 3.81 7.70 2.42
CA PHE A 96 3.91 8.32 3.75
C PHE A 96 4.11 9.85 3.69
N GLY A 97 3.92 10.46 2.51
CA GLY A 97 4.31 11.84 2.25
C GLY A 97 5.82 12.02 2.15
N TYR A 98 6.28 13.26 2.29
CA TYR A 98 7.70 13.64 2.24
C TYR A 98 7.94 14.95 3.01
N GLY A 99 9.17 15.18 3.47
CA GLY A 99 9.60 16.42 4.13
C GLY A 99 9.18 16.55 5.59
N GLU A 100 8.96 17.80 6.05
CA GLU A 100 8.69 18.13 7.46
C GLU A 100 7.44 17.43 8.03
N HIS A 101 6.49 17.10 7.16
CA HIS A 101 5.26 16.37 7.52
C HIS A 101 5.31 14.89 7.11
N TYR A 102 6.50 14.31 6.94
CA TYR A 102 6.65 12.88 6.71
C TYR A 102 6.00 12.08 7.84
N CYS A 103 5.27 11.01 7.49
CA CYS A 103 4.45 10.28 8.44
C CYS A 103 5.27 9.80 9.65
N ILE A 104 4.96 10.36 10.83
CA ILE A 104 5.60 9.98 12.09
C ILE A 104 5.36 8.50 12.44
N GLY A 105 4.23 7.93 11.99
CA GLY A 105 3.84 6.55 12.22
C GLY A 105 4.41 5.53 11.23
N GLN A 106 5.22 5.95 10.24
CA GLN A 106 5.71 5.07 9.17
C GLN A 106 6.40 3.81 9.70
N GLY A 107 7.18 3.93 10.78
CA GLY A 107 7.96 2.81 11.32
C GLY A 107 7.05 1.76 11.96
N LEU A 108 6.01 2.23 12.68
CA LEU A 108 4.99 1.37 13.25
C LEU A 108 4.15 0.72 12.15
N ALA A 109 3.71 1.48 11.15
CA ALA A 109 2.91 0.95 10.04
C ALA A 109 3.67 -0.14 9.25
N ARG A 110 4.97 0.05 9.01
CA ARG A 110 5.83 -0.97 8.38
C ARG A 110 5.98 -2.21 9.27
N LEU A 111 6.18 -2.03 10.57
CA LEU A 111 6.25 -3.15 11.52
C LEU A 111 4.95 -3.96 11.51
N GLU A 112 3.80 -3.29 11.66
CA GLU A 112 2.49 -3.93 11.63
C GLU A 112 2.24 -4.65 10.31
N ALA A 113 2.58 -4.02 9.18
CA ALA A 113 2.44 -4.64 7.87
C ALA A 113 3.32 -5.89 7.72
N ARG A 114 4.56 -5.86 8.21
CA ARG A 114 5.47 -7.03 8.20
C ARG A 114 4.94 -8.15 9.09
N VAL A 115 4.52 -7.85 10.31
CA VAL A 115 3.97 -8.84 11.24
C VAL A 115 2.67 -9.44 10.70
N GLY A 116 1.74 -8.60 10.24
CA GLY A 116 0.48 -9.04 9.66
C GLY A 116 0.66 -9.86 8.37
N THR A 117 1.61 -9.48 7.52
CA THR A 117 1.96 -10.25 6.31
C THR A 117 2.46 -11.64 6.67
N ASN A 118 3.41 -11.77 7.61
CA ASN A 118 3.91 -13.08 8.05
C ASN A 118 2.79 -13.93 8.66
N ALA A 119 1.95 -13.34 9.52
CA ALA A 119 0.81 -14.05 10.11
C ALA A 119 -0.19 -14.54 9.05
N MET A 120 -0.50 -13.74 8.02
CA MET A 120 -1.37 -14.16 6.92
C MET A 120 -0.74 -15.25 6.07
N LEU A 121 0.58 -15.22 5.90
CA LEU A 121 1.29 -16.26 5.15
C LEU A 121 1.43 -17.59 5.93
N ASP A 122 1.11 -17.62 7.22
CA ASP A 122 1.00 -18.85 8.00
C ASP A 122 -0.41 -19.47 7.90
N LEU A 123 -1.37 -18.78 7.26
CA LEU A 123 -2.72 -19.30 7.01
C LEU A 123 -2.71 -20.28 5.83
N PRO A 124 -3.02 -21.57 6.04
CA PRO A 124 -2.99 -22.56 4.96
C PRO A 124 -4.14 -22.32 3.99
N ASN A 125 -3.87 -22.44 2.69
CA ASN A 125 -4.87 -22.30 1.63
C ASN A 125 -5.66 -20.97 1.69
N LEU A 126 -5.01 -19.88 2.11
CA LEU A 126 -5.62 -18.54 2.15
C LEU A 126 -6.12 -18.10 0.77
N ALA A 127 -7.43 -17.92 0.62
CA ALA A 127 -8.06 -17.45 -0.61
C ALA A 127 -9.17 -16.45 -0.31
N LEU A 128 -9.66 -15.73 -1.33
CA LEU A 128 -10.89 -14.96 -1.21
C LEU A 128 -12.08 -15.92 -1.04
N ALA A 129 -13.06 -15.54 -0.23
CA ALA A 129 -14.32 -16.28 -0.17
C ALA A 129 -15.10 -16.16 -1.49
N ASP A 130 -15.90 -17.17 -1.84
CA ASP A 130 -16.68 -17.19 -3.09
C ASP A 130 -17.66 -16.02 -3.21
N ASP A 131 -18.14 -15.51 -2.08
CA ASP A 131 -19.04 -14.37 -1.97
C ASP A 131 -18.30 -13.03 -1.71
N HIS A 132 -16.96 -13.01 -1.79
CA HIS A 132 -16.20 -11.77 -1.66
C HIS A 132 -16.44 -10.86 -2.86
N TYR A 133 -16.68 -9.58 -2.57
CA TYR A 133 -16.70 -8.52 -3.56
C TYR A 133 -16.01 -7.28 -3.00
N ASP A 134 -15.25 -6.60 -3.84
CA ASP A 134 -14.49 -5.42 -3.44
C ASP A 134 -15.41 -4.21 -3.21
N THR A 135 -15.43 -3.73 -1.97
CA THR A 135 -16.03 -2.44 -1.60
C THR A 135 -14.96 -1.55 -1.00
N PHE A 136 -14.94 -0.28 -1.40
CA PHE A 136 -13.99 0.71 -0.92
C PHE A 136 -14.68 1.78 -0.08
N MET A 137 -13.91 2.40 0.80
CA MET A 137 -14.36 3.56 1.56
C MET A 137 -14.79 4.68 0.60
N ASP A 138 -15.90 5.34 0.91
CA ASP A 138 -16.32 6.56 0.22
C ASP A 138 -15.47 7.75 0.70
N SER A 139 -14.25 7.84 0.16
CA SER A 139 -13.27 8.84 0.54
C SER A 139 -12.38 9.20 -0.65
N TYR A 140 -12.12 10.50 -0.81
CA TYR A 140 -11.13 10.99 -1.76
C TYR A 140 -9.70 10.96 -1.19
N ILE A 141 -9.53 10.79 0.13
CA ILE A 141 -8.22 10.68 0.82
C ILE A 141 -7.85 9.22 1.05
N LEU A 142 -8.79 8.40 1.52
CA LEU A 142 -8.51 7.04 1.95
C LEU A 142 -8.94 6.03 0.90
N ARG A 143 -7.99 5.20 0.46
CA ARG A 143 -8.24 4.01 -0.35
C ARG A 143 -8.04 2.76 0.51
N GLY A 144 -9.12 2.34 1.14
CA GLY A 144 -9.19 1.09 1.90
C GLY A 144 -10.42 0.29 1.53
N ARG A 145 -10.28 -1.04 1.55
CA ARG A 145 -11.43 -1.94 1.47
C ARG A 145 -12.26 -1.84 2.74
N THR A 146 -13.58 -1.83 2.64
CA THR A 146 -14.47 -1.83 3.81
C THR A 146 -14.66 -3.23 4.39
N GLN A 147 -14.45 -4.27 3.57
CA GLN A 147 -14.43 -5.66 3.97
C GLN A 147 -13.43 -6.46 3.14
N LEU A 148 -12.95 -7.56 3.69
CA LEU A 148 -12.15 -8.56 3.00
C LEU A 148 -12.57 -9.93 3.51
N LEU A 149 -13.36 -10.65 2.72
CA LEU A 149 -13.84 -11.99 3.08
C LEU A 149 -12.85 -13.01 2.53
N VAL A 150 -12.29 -13.84 3.42
CA VAL A 150 -11.29 -14.85 3.08
C VAL A 150 -11.64 -16.19 3.69
N THR A 151 -11.15 -17.25 3.05
CA THR A 151 -11.17 -18.63 3.54
C THR A 151 -9.74 -19.11 3.74
N PHE A 152 -9.54 -20.03 4.69
CA PHE A 152 -8.29 -20.73 4.95
C PHE A 152 -8.60 -22.01 5.73
N ASP A 153 -7.75 -23.02 5.61
CA ASP A 153 -7.94 -24.26 6.38
C ASP A 153 -7.71 -24.01 7.87
N PRO A 154 -8.40 -24.74 8.76
CA PRO A 154 -8.18 -24.62 10.20
C PRO A 154 -6.71 -24.78 10.55
N LEU A 155 -6.17 -23.83 11.33
CA LEU A 155 -4.84 -23.98 11.91
C LEU A 155 -4.85 -25.20 12.83
N GLU A 156 -3.94 -26.15 12.60
CA GLU A 156 -3.72 -27.21 13.59
C GLU A 156 -3.40 -26.55 14.92
N GLU A 157 -4.07 -27.00 16.00
CA GLU A 157 -3.84 -26.44 17.33
C GLU A 157 -2.33 -26.47 17.63
N ARG A 158 -1.74 -25.28 17.76
CA ARG A 158 -0.37 -25.14 18.26
C ARG A 158 -0.36 -25.73 19.67
N ARG A 159 0.05 -26.99 19.81
CA ARG A 159 0.35 -27.60 21.11
C ARG A 159 1.47 -26.76 21.73
N THR A 160 1.10 -25.94 22.71
CA THR A 160 2.01 -25.20 23.60
C THR A 160 2.90 -26.14 24.38
#